data_AF-A0A2R6BLN1-F1
#
_entry.id   AF-A0A2R6BLN1-F1
#
_cell.length_a   1.000
_cell.length_b   1.000
_cell.length_c   1.000
_cell.angle_alpha   90.00
_cell.angle_beta   90.00
_cell.angle_gamma   90.00
#
_symmetry.space_group_name_H-M   'P 1'
#
loop_
_entity.id
_entity.type
_entity.pdbx_description
1 polymer ?
#
loop_
_entity_poly.entity_id
_entity_poly.type
_entity_poly.pdbx_seq_one_letter_code
_entity_poly.pdbx_strand_id
1 'polypeptide(L)'
;MEMSLFLSGFRITLKIFWFSNELMSIISFSIRRRKLVIAIWVFALIALTPSLLHYSSYLNYSLSNALPKNSESQRAQALISSVLPQNSTLIALIKQDAYSVQTANKTLSFEKALSQVPYFSSSQSVYTSYASFLDKFLGNKTLYIRDL
;
A
#
# COMPACT_ATOMS: atom_id res chain seq x y z
N MET A 1 46.82 -3.20 41.67
CA MET A 1 45.69 -3.52 40.76
C MET A 1 44.34 -3.54 41.48
N GLU A 2 44.28 -3.85 42.78
CA GLU A 2 43.01 -3.88 43.53
C GLU A 2 42.40 -2.51 43.86
N MET A 3 43.23 -1.49 44.09
CA MET A 3 42.77 -0.13 44.44
C MET A 3 41.95 0.55 43.33
N SER A 4 42.24 0.25 42.05
CA SER A 4 41.49 0.77 40.90
C SER A 4 40.11 0.12 40.74
N LEU A 5 39.96 -1.16 41.14
CA LEU A 5 38.68 -1.86 41.14
C LEU A 5 37.77 -1.37 42.27
N PHE A 6 38.34 -1.05 43.44
CA PHE A 6 37.59 -0.50 44.56
C PHE A 6 37.06 0.92 44.24
N LEU A 7 37.90 1.76 43.62
CA LEU A 7 37.52 3.11 43.18
C LEU A 7 36.47 3.10 42.05
N SER A 8 36.51 2.13 41.14
CA SER A 8 35.51 2.00 40.07
C SER A 8 34.16 1.52 40.62
N GLY A 9 34.16 0.53 41.52
CA GLY A 9 32.96 0.06 42.22
C GLY A 9 32.29 1.16 43.04
N PHE A 10 33.06 1.95 43.78
CA PHE A 10 32.54 3.07 44.57
C PHE A 10 31.91 4.17 43.71
N ARG A 11 32.46 4.46 42.53
CA ARG A 11 31.87 5.44 41.59
C ARG A 11 30.55 4.97 40.99
N ILE A 12 30.41 3.66 40.75
CA ILE A 12 29.18 3.07 40.20
C ILE A 12 28.07 3.10 41.26
N THR A 13 28.36 2.71 42.49
CA THR A 13 27.37 2.76 43.59
C THR A 13 26.93 4.19 43.89
N LEU A 14 27.84 5.17 43.81
CA LEU A 14 27.49 6.58 43.97
C LEU A 14 26.57 7.09 42.85
N LYS A 15 26.82 6.70 41.59
CA LYS A 15 25.95 7.04 40.45
C LYS A 15 24.57 6.42 40.57
N ILE A 16 24.49 5.14 40.97
CA ILE A 16 23.22 4.44 41.17
C ILE A 16 22.42 5.08 42.31
N PHE A 17 23.08 5.44 43.41
CA PHE A 17 22.44 6.13 44.53
C PHE A 17 21.90 7.51 44.13
N TRP A 18 22.69 8.29 43.39
CA TRP A 18 22.28 9.61 42.92
C TRP A 18 21.09 9.52 41.95
N PHE A 19 21.14 8.58 40.99
CA PHE A 19 20.05 8.31 40.06
C PHE A 19 18.77 7.82 40.75
N SER A 20 18.90 6.98 41.78
CA SER A 20 17.76 6.51 42.59
C SER A 20 17.06 7.66 43.31
N ASN A 21 17.83 8.62 43.83
CA ASN A 21 17.27 9.78 44.54
C ASN A 21 16.53 10.73 43.58
N GLU A 22 17.03 10.92 42.37
CA GLU A 22 16.33 11.68 41.33
C GLU A 22 15.02 11.01 40.91
N LEU A 23 15.01 9.69 40.71
CA LEU A 23 13.79 8.94 40.39
C LEU A 23 12.76 9.04 41.51
N MET A 24 13.18 8.89 42.77
CA MET A 24 12.28 9.00 43.93
C MET A 24 11.65 10.40 44.01
N SER A 25 12.43 11.45 43.72
CA SER A 25 11.96 12.83 43.66
C SER A 25 10.91 13.03 42.56
N ILE A 26 11.16 12.52 41.35
CA ILE A 26 10.23 12.60 40.21
C ILE A 26 8.92 11.86 40.53
N ILE A 27 9.01 10.67 41.14
CA ILE A 27 7.84 9.87 41.52
C ILE A 27 7.01 10.61 42.57
N SER A 28 7.65 11.15 43.61
CA SER A 28 6.96 11.89 44.67
C SER A 28 6.29 13.17 44.16
N PHE A 29 6.94 13.88 43.22
CA PHE A 29 6.38 15.04 42.54
C PHE A 29 5.17 14.67 41.67
N SER A 30 5.27 13.55 40.95
CA SER A 30 4.20 13.02 40.10
C SER A 30 2.96 12.63 40.91
N ILE A 31 3.13 12.01 42.08
CA ILE A 31 2.04 11.66 42.99
C ILE A 31 1.36 12.91 43.56
N ARG A 32 2.14 13.91 43.99
CA ARG A 32 1.62 15.15 44.59
C ARG A 32 0.84 16.00 43.60
N ARG A 33 1.24 16.00 42.32
CA ARG A 33 0.60 16.75 41.23
C ARG A 33 -0.09 15.86 40.21
N ARG A 34 -0.68 14.74 40.65
CA ARG A 34 -1.29 13.72 39.78
C ARG A 34 -2.21 14.29 38.68
N LYS A 35 -3.03 15.30 39.00
CA LYS A 35 -3.97 15.92 38.05
C LYS A 35 -3.24 16.67 36.92
N LEU A 36 -2.16 17.37 37.23
CA LEU A 36 -1.35 18.08 36.23
C LEU A 36 -0.60 17.11 35.32
N VAL A 37 -0.02 16.05 35.90
CA VAL A 37 0.69 15.03 35.13
C VAL A 37 -0.25 14.30 34.17
N ILE A 38 -1.45 13.94 34.63
CA ILE A 38 -2.49 13.34 33.78
C ILE A 38 -2.88 14.30 32.65
N ALA A 39 -3.09 15.60 32.94
CA ALA A 39 -3.44 16.59 31.92
C ALA A 39 -2.35 16.74 30.83
N ILE A 40 -1.08 16.75 31.23
CA ILE A 40 0.06 16.80 30.29
C ILE A 40 0.09 15.55 29.40
N TRP A 41 -0.12 14.37 29.98
CA TRP A 41 -0.15 13.12 29.23
C TRP A 41 -1.33 13.05 28.25
N VAL A 42 -2.51 13.49 28.66
CA VAL A 42 -3.69 13.58 27.78
C VAL A 42 -3.39 14.53 26.61
N PHE A 43 -2.79 15.68 26.88
CA PHE A 43 -2.42 16.63 25.83
C PHE A 43 -1.37 16.05 24.87
N ALA A 44 -0.35 15.36 25.40
CA ALA A 44 0.67 14.71 24.58
C ALA A 44 0.07 13.63 23.66
N LEU A 45 -0.88 12.83 24.16
CA LEU A 45 -1.55 11.81 23.36
C LEU A 45 -2.42 12.44 22.24
N ILE A 46 -3.13 13.52 22.54
CA ILE A 46 -3.93 14.27 21.55
C ILE A 46 -3.02 14.94 20.50
N ALA A 47 -1.86 15.45 20.90
CA ALA A 47 -0.90 16.03 19.97
C ALA A 47 -0.29 14.97 19.02
N LEU A 48 -0.16 13.71 19.49
CA LEU A 48 0.36 12.60 18.68
C LEU A 48 -0.67 11.95 17.76
N THR A 49 -1.97 12.02 18.10
CA THR A 49 -3.04 11.44 17.26
C THR A 49 -3.01 11.82 15.78
N PRO A 50 -2.84 13.09 15.35
CA PRO A 50 -2.84 13.41 13.92
C PRO A 50 -1.69 12.75 13.15
N SER A 51 -0.53 12.56 13.77
CA SER A 51 0.62 11.87 13.14
C SER A 51 0.41 10.37 13.03
N LEU A 52 -0.19 9.75 14.06
CA LEU A 52 -0.46 8.30 14.08
C LEU A 52 -1.62 7.94 13.15
N LEU A 53 -2.65 8.79 13.08
CA LEU A 53 -3.82 8.56 12.22
C LEU A 53 -3.53 8.86 10.75
N HIS A 54 -2.64 9.81 10.42
CA HIS A 54 -2.21 9.99 9.04
C HIS A 54 -1.46 8.76 8.49
N TYR A 55 -0.81 7.97 9.34
CA TYR A 55 -0.13 6.76 8.92
C TYR A 55 -1.10 5.65 8.45
N SER A 56 -2.36 5.67 8.89
CA SER A 56 -3.37 4.70 8.42
C SER A 56 -4.14 5.16 7.18
N SER A 57 -4.03 6.44 6.80
CA SER A 57 -4.75 7.01 5.65
C SER A 57 -4.24 6.51 4.28
N TYR A 58 -3.08 5.85 4.27
CA TYR A 58 -2.64 5.02 3.15
C TYR A 58 -2.81 3.56 3.56
N LEU A 59 -4.02 3.03 3.40
CA LEU A 59 -4.22 1.58 3.25
C LEU A 59 -3.49 1.15 1.97
N ASN A 60 -2.17 1.07 2.07
CA ASN A 60 -1.30 0.61 1.04
C ASN A 60 -1.41 -0.92 1.09
N TYR A 61 -2.34 -1.47 0.30
CA TYR A 61 -2.38 -2.90 0.03
C TYR A 61 -1.12 -3.24 -0.75
N SER A 62 -0.04 -3.41 0.00
CA SER A 62 1.30 -3.67 -0.48
C SER A 62 1.31 -5.01 -1.21
N LEU A 63 1.07 -4.98 -2.52
CA LEU A 63 1.42 -6.08 -3.44
C LEU A 63 2.94 -6.14 -3.70
N SER A 64 3.68 -5.11 -3.26
CA SER A 64 5.12 -5.12 -3.25
C SER A 64 5.60 -5.95 -2.05
N ASN A 65 5.84 -7.24 -2.26
CA ASN A 65 6.71 -8.00 -1.36
C ASN A 65 7.93 -7.13 -1.05
N ALA A 66 8.25 -6.95 0.23
CA ALA A 66 9.45 -6.24 0.65
C ALA A 66 10.67 -7.03 0.17
N LEU A 67 11.00 -6.86 -1.11
CA LEU A 67 12.11 -7.53 -1.75
C LEU A 67 13.40 -7.03 -1.09
N PRO A 68 14.36 -7.92 -0.79
CA PRO A 68 15.64 -7.51 -0.27
C PRO A 68 16.25 -6.44 -1.20
N LYS A 69 16.70 -5.34 -0.59
CA LYS A 69 17.36 -4.25 -1.32
C LYS A 69 18.53 -4.84 -2.12
N ASN A 70 18.60 -4.53 -3.41
CA ASN A 70 19.57 -5.01 -4.41
C ASN A 70 19.38 -6.45 -4.91
N SER A 71 18.25 -7.10 -4.65
CA SER A 71 17.96 -8.40 -5.27
C SER A 71 17.74 -8.28 -6.78
N GLU A 72 18.10 -9.32 -7.53
CA GLU A 72 17.81 -9.41 -8.97
C GLU A 72 16.31 -9.29 -9.26
N SER A 73 15.46 -9.81 -8.36
CA SER A 73 14.02 -9.65 -8.42
C SER A 73 13.57 -8.18 -8.28
N GLN A 74 14.25 -7.38 -7.45
CA GLN A 74 13.97 -5.94 -7.36
C GLN A 74 14.37 -5.21 -8.64
N ARG A 75 15.51 -5.57 -9.24
CA ARG A 75 15.97 -5.00 -10.53
C ARG A 75 15.00 -5.35 -11.65
N ALA A 76 14.58 -6.61 -11.74
CA ALA A 76 13.57 -7.06 -12.70
C ALA A 76 12.24 -6.33 -12.51
N GLN A 77 11.76 -6.19 -11.26
CA GLN A 77 10.55 -5.44 -10.96
C GLN A 77 10.68 -3.94 -11.34
N ALA A 78 11.84 -3.34 -11.11
CA ALA A 78 12.13 -1.96 -11.51
C ALA A 78 12.12 -1.79 -13.03
N LEU A 79 12.69 -2.73 -13.78
CA LEU A 79 12.64 -2.75 -15.24
C LEU A 79 11.21 -2.90 -15.75
N ILE A 80 10.46 -3.88 -15.24
CA ILE A 80 9.05 -4.10 -15.64
C ILE A 80 8.20 -2.87 -15.33
N SER A 81 8.32 -2.29 -14.13
CA SER A 81 7.57 -1.10 -13.73
C SER A 81 7.96 0.17 -14.48
N SER A 82 9.19 0.25 -15.03
CA SER A 82 9.61 1.38 -15.88
C SER A 82 9.03 1.33 -17.29
N VAL A 83 8.77 0.12 -17.82
CA VAL A 83 8.21 -0.09 -19.17
C VAL A 83 6.68 -0.14 -19.13
N LEU A 84 6.11 -0.73 -18.08
CA LEU A 84 4.69 -0.79 -17.81
C LEU A 84 4.45 -0.01 -16.51
N PRO A 85 4.15 1.30 -16.57
CA PRO A 85 3.75 2.02 -15.37
C PRO A 85 2.62 1.23 -14.71
N GLN A 86 2.70 1.09 -13.38
CA GLN A 86 1.73 0.33 -12.59
C GLN A 86 0.34 0.95 -12.72
N ASN A 87 -0.34 0.64 -13.82
CA ASN A 87 -1.74 0.89 -13.99
C ASN A 87 -2.44 -0.17 -13.12
N SER A 88 -3.24 0.28 -12.18
CA SER A 88 -4.08 -0.59 -11.35
C SER A 88 -5.00 -1.38 -12.28
N THR A 89 -4.64 -2.63 -12.58
CA THR A 89 -5.45 -3.51 -13.41
C THR A 89 -6.54 -4.13 -12.56
N LEU A 90 -7.79 -3.78 -12.86
CA LEU A 90 -8.97 -4.44 -12.29
C LEU A 90 -9.40 -5.58 -13.21
N ILE A 91 -9.29 -6.82 -12.74
CA ILE A 91 -9.82 -7.98 -13.46
C ILE A 91 -11.25 -8.22 -12.99
N ALA A 92 -12.23 -7.98 -13.85
CA ALA A 92 -13.64 -8.25 -13.59
C ALA A 92 -14.03 -9.63 -14.13
N LEU A 93 -14.57 -10.48 -13.26
CA LEU A 93 -15.12 -11.79 -13.62
C LEU A 93 -16.63 -11.69 -13.77
N ILE A 94 -17.13 -11.84 -15.00
CA ILE A 94 -18.57 -11.82 -15.28
C ILE A 94 -19.10 -13.25 -15.14
N LYS A 95 -19.86 -13.52 -14.07
CA LYS A 95 -20.56 -14.80 -13.91
C LYS A 95 -21.69 -14.89 -14.93
N GLN A 96 -21.71 -15.94 -15.73
CA GLN A 96 -22.74 -16.21 -16.73
C GLN A 96 -23.21 -17.65 -16.62
N ASP A 97 -24.49 -17.89 -16.90
CA ASP A 97 -25.04 -19.24 -17.07
C ASP A 97 -24.46 -19.89 -18.33
N ALA A 98 -24.23 -21.20 -18.28
CA ALA A 98 -23.68 -21.97 -19.39
C ALA A 98 -24.56 -21.82 -20.64
N TYR A 99 -23.93 -21.58 -21.81
CA TYR A 99 -24.56 -21.47 -23.14
C TYR A 99 -25.34 -20.19 -23.46
N SER A 100 -25.06 -19.08 -22.77
CA SER A 100 -25.65 -17.80 -23.17
C SER A 100 -24.99 -17.21 -24.43
N VAL A 101 -25.71 -17.21 -25.55
CA VAL A 101 -25.31 -16.58 -26.84
C VAL A 101 -25.09 -15.07 -26.70
N GLN A 102 -25.61 -14.47 -25.63
CA GLN A 102 -25.55 -13.02 -25.36
C GLN A 102 -24.28 -12.59 -24.63
N THR A 103 -23.43 -13.53 -24.20
CA THR A 103 -22.23 -13.24 -23.39
C THR A 103 -21.32 -12.23 -24.09
N ALA A 104 -21.05 -12.42 -25.39
CA ALA A 104 -20.23 -11.51 -26.18
C ALA A 104 -20.82 -10.08 -26.18
N ASN A 105 -22.11 -9.92 -26.48
CA ASN A 105 -22.77 -8.62 -26.50
C ASN A 105 -22.78 -7.95 -25.12
N LYS A 106 -23.01 -8.73 -24.05
CA LYS A 106 -22.99 -8.21 -22.67
C LYS A 106 -21.59 -7.74 -22.28
N THR A 107 -20.55 -8.52 -22.56
CA THR A 107 -19.15 -8.13 -22.29
C THR A 107 -18.77 -6.88 -23.08
N LEU A 108 -19.09 -6.80 -24.38
CA LEU A 108 -18.81 -5.62 -25.20
C LEU A 108 -19.58 -4.37 -24.71
N SER A 109 -20.84 -4.55 -24.30
CA SER A 109 -21.63 -3.45 -23.74
C SER A 109 -21.08 -2.96 -22.39
N PHE A 110 -20.54 -3.87 -21.58
CA PHE A 110 -19.88 -3.55 -20.32
C PHE A 110 -18.56 -2.79 -20.55
N GLU A 111 -17.73 -3.22 -21.50
CA GLU A 111 -16.51 -2.49 -21.89
C GLU A 111 -16.85 -1.07 -22.38
N LYS A 112 -17.90 -0.93 -23.19
CA LYS A 112 -18.38 0.38 -23.64
C LYS A 112 -18.85 1.25 -22.48
N ALA A 113 -19.52 0.70 -21.48
CA ALA A 113 -19.93 1.43 -20.28
C ALA A 113 -18.71 1.87 -19.45
N LEU A 114 -17.67 1.02 -19.33
CA LEU A 114 -16.44 1.36 -18.62
C LEU A 114 -15.67 2.52 -19.26
N SER A 115 -15.73 2.64 -20.59
CA SER A 115 -15.12 3.77 -21.30
C SER A 115 -15.66 5.15 -20.90
N GLN A 116 -16.82 5.19 -20.23
CA GLN A 116 -17.44 6.43 -19.75
C GLN A 116 -17.04 6.78 -18.32
N VAL A 117 -16.29 5.92 -17.63
CA VAL A 117 -15.88 6.11 -16.23
C VAL A 117 -14.67 7.06 -16.16
N PRO A 118 -14.67 8.04 -15.24
CA PRO A 118 -13.51 8.91 -15.04
C PRO A 118 -12.24 8.12 -14.68
N TYR A 119 -11.09 8.56 -15.21
CA TYR A 119 -9.77 7.92 -14.98
C TYR A 119 -9.63 6.49 -15.52
N PHE A 120 -10.55 6.05 -16.38
CA PHE A 120 -10.42 4.79 -17.09
C PHE A 120 -9.44 4.93 -18.27
N SER A 121 -8.44 4.03 -18.34
CA SER A 121 -7.46 4.04 -19.43
C SER A 121 -7.92 3.19 -20.62
N SER A 122 -8.26 1.93 -20.38
CA SER A 122 -8.62 0.97 -21.43
C SER A 122 -9.16 -0.32 -20.83
N SER A 123 -10.02 -1.03 -21.56
CA SER A 123 -10.42 -2.42 -21.28
C SER A 123 -10.03 -3.31 -22.45
N GLN A 124 -9.77 -4.58 -22.13
CA GLN A 124 -9.57 -5.60 -23.14
C GLN A 124 -10.38 -6.85 -22.79
N SER A 125 -11.10 -7.37 -23.77
CA SER A 125 -11.78 -8.65 -23.70
C SER A 125 -11.36 -9.55 -24.84
N VAL A 126 -11.58 -10.85 -24.65
CA VAL A 126 -11.38 -11.86 -25.70
C VAL A 126 -12.29 -11.55 -26.90
N TYR A 127 -13.50 -11.03 -26.65
CA TYR A 127 -14.47 -10.69 -27.68
C TYR A 127 -14.03 -9.48 -28.53
N THR A 128 -13.48 -8.43 -27.91
CA THR A 128 -12.94 -7.26 -28.64
C THR A 128 -11.71 -7.63 -29.48
N SER A 129 -10.84 -8.49 -28.95
CA SER A 129 -9.68 -9.01 -29.68
C SER A 129 -10.11 -9.85 -30.89
N TYR A 130 -11.15 -10.68 -30.72
CA TYR A 130 -11.72 -11.48 -31.81
C TYR A 130 -12.46 -10.62 -32.85
N ALA A 131 -13.23 -9.62 -32.43
CA ALA A 131 -13.88 -8.67 -33.34
C ALA A 131 -12.84 -7.91 -34.19
N SER A 132 -11.78 -7.39 -33.55
CA SER A 132 -10.68 -6.70 -34.23
C SER A 132 -9.93 -7.62 -35.21
N PHE A 133 -9.81 -8.90 -34.90
CA PHE A 133 -9.28 -9.90 -35.82
C PHE A 133 -10.21 -10.06 -37.03
N LEU A 134 -11.51 -10.26 -36.80
CA LEU A 134 -12.49 -10.37 -37.88
C LEU A 134 -12.50 -9.13 -38.77
N ASP A 135 -12.46 -7.93 -38.19
CA ASP A 135 -12.42 -6.67 -38.94
C ASP A 135 -11.16 -6.55 -39.81
N LYS A 136 -10.01 -7.04 -39.35
CA LYS A 136 -8.78 -7.08 -40.17
C LYS A 136 -8.89 -8.08 -41.33
N PHE A 137 -9.55 -9.21 -41.13
CA PHE A 137 -9.71 -10.24 -42.15
C PHE A 137 -10.86 -9.96 -43.13
N LEU A 138 -11.95 -9.36 -42.66
CA LEU A 138 -13.17 -9.07 -43.41
C LEU A 138 -13.19 -7.65 -43.96
N GLY A 139 -12.64 -6.67 -43.27
CA GLY A 139 -12.47 -5.30 -43.76
C GLY A 139 -11.52 -5.21 -44.96
N ASN A 140 -10.64 -6.20 -45.13
CA ASN A 140 -9.84 -6.38 -46.34
C ASN A 140 -10.59 -7.11 -47.48
N LYS A 141 -11.79 -7.64 -47.21
CA LYS A 141 -12.62 -8.38 -48.17
C LYS A 141 -13.89 -7.64 -48.60
N THR A 142 -14.27 -6.53 -47.98
CA THR A 142 -15.48 -5.75 -48.30
C THR A 142 -15.37 -4.87 -49.56
N LEU A 143 -14.54 -5.26 -50.54
CA LEU A 143 -14.49 -4.62 -51.88
C LEU A 143 -14.75 -5.60 -53.05
N TYR A 144 -15.28 -6.80 -52.83
CA TYR A 144 -15.61 -7.74 -53.93
C TYR A 144 -16.88 -8.59 -53.72
N ILE A 145 -17.91 -8.08 -53.04
CA ILE A 145 -19.22 -8.75 -52.98
C ILE A 145 -20.36 -7.77 -53.32
N ARG A 146 -20.10 -6.91 -54.30
CA ARG A 146 -21.12 -6.05 -54.90
C ARG A 146 -20.91 -6.05 -56.42
N ASP A 147 -20.99 -7.25 -57.00
CA ASP A 147 -21.15 -7.52 -58.44
C ASP A 147 -21.18 -9.05 -58.63
N LEU A 148 -22.31 -9.67 -58.27
CA LEU A 148 -22.76 -10.99 -58.76
C LEU A 148 -24.30 -11.00 -58.70
#